data_AF-A0A525KAF2-F1
#
_entry.id   AF-A0A525KAF2-F1
#
_cell.length_a   1.000
_cell.length_b   1.000
_cell.length_c   1.000
_cell.angle_alpha   90.00
_cell.angle_beta   90.00
_cell.angle_gamma   90.00
#
_symmetry.space_group_name_H-M   'P 1'
#
loop_
_entity.id
_entity.type
_entity.pdbx_description
1 polymer ?
#
loop_
_entity_poly.entity_id
_entity_poly.type
_entity_poly.pdbx_seq_one_letter_code
_entity_poly.pdbx_strand_id
1 'polypeptide(L)'
;MSWSRKFDEPIPLPRGRQLVTLKEAGTHITKLPKAEHEAPEWQAAMEALILVATHGGPTMFARIGVMRALNRHVERVFDPSRKDKHWGKRKLKRDE
;
A
#
# COMPACT_ATOMS: atom_id res chain seq x y z
N MET A 1 -11.16 -12.89 -15.27
CA MET A 1 -9.74 -12.53 -15.41
C MET A 1 -9.21 -12.06 -14.08
N SER A 2 -8.02 -12.52 -13.66
CA SER A 2 -7.43 -12.21 -12.36
C SER A 2 -7.12 -10.72 -12.15
N TRP A 3 -6.77 -9.99 -13.22
CA TRP A 3 -6.57 -8.54 -13.18
C TRP A 3 -7.83 -7.72 -12.87
N SER A 4 -9.03 -8.28 -13.09
CA SER A 4 -10.30 -7.63 -12.75
C SER A 4 -10.64 -7.72 -11.26
N ARG A 5 -9.82 -8.42 -10.46
CA ARG A 5 -10.07 -8.59 -9.03
C ARG A 5 -10.01 -7.24 -8.32
N LYS A 6 -10.99 -7.01 -7.44
CA LYS A 6 -11.07 -5.82 -6.60
C LYS A 6 -10.14 -5.95 -5.40
N PHE A 7 -9.59 -4.82 -4.95
CA PHE A 7 -9.01 -4.75 -3.62
C PHE A 7 -10.09 -4.91 -2.56
N ASP A 8 -9.76 -5.57 -1.45
CA ASP A 8 -10.64 -5.67 -0.28
C ASP A 8 -10.91 -4.27 0.32
N GLU A 9 -9.90 -3.40 0.27
CA GLU A 9 -10.00 -1.98 0.59
C GLU A 9 -9.41 -1.16 -0.57
N PRO A 10 -10.21 -0.30 -1.24
CA PRO A 10 -9.73 0.52 -2.34
C PRO A 10 -8.52 1.40 -1.95
N ILE A 11 -7.68 1.72 -2.94
CA ILE A 11 -6.52 2.60 -2.74
C ILE A 11 -6.93 4.04 -3.05
N PRO A 12 -6.91 4.96 -2.08
CA PRO A 12 -7.21 6.36 -2.34
C PRO A 12 -6.07 7.03 -3.13
N LEU A 13 -6.43 7.84 -4.11
CA LEU A 13 -5.55 8.72 -4.86
C LEU A 13 -5.82 10.19 -4.49
N PRO A 14 -4.86 11.09 -4.76
CA PRO A 14 -5.11 12.53 -4.66
C PRO A 14 -6.39 12.94 -5.43
N ARG A 15 -7.15 13.88 -4.88
CA ARG A 15 -8.42 14.40 -5.44
C ARG A 15 -9.62 13.44 -5.38
N GLY A 16 -9.62 12.50 -4.43
CA GLY A 16 -10.80 11.68 -4.10
C GLY A 16 -11.08 10.52 -5.05
N ARG A 17 -10.21 10.30 -6.06
CA ARG A 17 -10.27 9.10 -6.90
C ARG A 17 -9.79 7.88 -6.11
N GLN A 18 -10.24 6.70 -6.51
CA GLN A 18 -9.80 5.44 -5.91
C GLN A 18 -9.40 4.45 -7.00
N LEU A 19 -8.42 3.60 -6.71
CA LEU A 19 -8.12 2.40 -7.49
C LEU A 19 -8.83 1.23 -6.83
N VAL A 20 -9.80 0.67 -7.54
CA VAL A 20 -10.70 -0.38 -7.07
C VAL A 20 -10.18 -1.76 -7.48
N THR A 21 -9.53 -1.87 -8.63
CA THR A 21 -9.07 -3.15 -9.19
C THR A 21 -7.57 -3.22 -9.41
N LEU A 22 -7.03 -4.45 -9.47
CA LEU A 22 -5.62 -4.68 -9.83
C LEU A 22 -5.28 -4.08 -11.19
N LYS A 23 -6.21 -4.17 -12.16
CA LYS A 23 -6.07 -3.57 -13.50
C LYS A 23 -5.96 -2.05 -13.44
N GLU A 24 -6.80 -1.40 -12.63
CA GLU A 24 -6.73 0.06 -12.45
C GLU A 24 -5.41 0.48 -11.84
N ALA A 25 -4.93 -0.25 -10.82
CA ALA A 25 -3.62 0.00 -10.23
C ALA A 25 -2.48 -0.20 -11.24
N GLY A 26 -2.47 -1.30 -11.99
CA GLY A 26 -1.48 -1.51 -13.05
C GLY A 26 -1.50 -0.40 -14.11
N THR A 27 -2.69 0.02 -14.54
CA THR A 27 -2.88 1.12 -15.50
C THR A 27 -2.41 2.47 -14.93
N HIS A 28 -2.55 2.67 -13.61
CA HIS A 28 -2.04 3.87 -12.95
C HIS A 28 -0.52 3.90 -12.98
N ILE A 29 0.14 2.79 -12.64
CA ILE A 29 1.61 2.69 -12.63
C ILE A 29 2.17 2.90 -14.04
N THR A 30 1.62 2.24 -15.06
CA THR A 30 2.14 2.36 -16.45
C THR A 30 1.99 3.75 -17.07
N LYS A 31 1.16 4.61 -16.49
CA LYS A 31 0.98 6.02 -16.92
C LYS A 31 1.92 7.00 -16.20
N LEU A 32 2.74 6.53 -15.26
CA LEU A 32 3.69 7.37 -14.57
C LEU A 32 4.82 7.83 -15.51
N PRO A 33 5.42 9.02 -15.27
CA PRO A 33 6.67 9.40 -15.93
C PRO A 33 7.75 8.34 -15.70
N LYS A 34 8.66 8.17 -16.67
CA LYS A 34 9.71 7.13 -16.63
C LYS A 34 10.50 7.13 -15.31
N ALA A 35 10.93 8.30 -14.85
CA ALA A 35 11.69 8.44 -13.60
C ALA A 35 10.92 7.95 -12.36
N GLU A 36 9.59 8.11 -12.35
CA GLU A 36 8.75 7.62 -11.27
C GLU A 36 8.48 6.13 -11.42
N HIS A 37 8.19 5.68 -12.63
CA HIS A 37 7.98 4.26 -12.92
C HIS A 37 9.20 3.40 -12.55
N GLU A 38 10.41 3.89 -12.79
CA GLU A 38 11.68 3.22 -12.47
C GLU A 38 12.06 3.32 -10.99
N ALA A 39 11.35 4.10 -10.18
CA ALA A 39 11.62 4.18 -8.75
C ALA A 39 11.39 2.80 -8.08
N PRO A 40 12.26 2.39 -7.13
CA PRO A 40 12.18 1.06 -6.51
C PRO A 40 10.81 0.74 -5.90
N GLU A 41 10.14 1.73 -5.31
CA GLU A 41 8.82 1.54 -4.71
C GLU A 41 7.74 1.25 -5.75
N TRP A 42 7.81 1.88 -6.92
CA TRP A 42 6.86 1.64 -8.01
C TRP A 42 7.13 0.31 -8.72
N GLN A 43 8.39 -0.09 -8.87
CA GLN A 43 8.76 -1.43 -9.35
C GLN A 43 8.25 -2.52 -8.40
N ALA A 44 8.51 -2.39 -7.10
CA ALA A 44 8.01 -3.34 -6.10
C ALA A 44 6.48 -3.40 -6.06
N ALA A 45 5.79 -2.26 -6.26
CA ALA A 45 4.33 -2.23 -6.38
C ALA A 45 3.84 -2.99 -7.62
N MET A 46 4.50 -2.83 -8.77
CA MET A 46 4.16 -3.57 -10.00
C MET A 46 4.41 -5.08 -9.84
N GLU A 47 5.53 -5.48 -9.24
CA GLU A 47 5.82 -6.88 -8.95
C GLU A 47 4.77 -7.51 -8.04
N ALA A 48 4.36 -6.80 -6.97
CA ALA A 48 3.30 -7.27 -6.09
C ALA A 48 1.95 -7.40 -6.82
N LEU A 49 1.62 -6.49 -7.74
CA LEU A 49 0.43 -6.60 -8.59
C LEU A 49 0.49 -7.84 -9.50
N ILE A 50 1.63 -8.06 -10.16
CA ILE A 50 1.85 -9.22 -11.04
C ILE A 50 1.77 -10.52 -10.25
N LEU A 51 2.37 -10.57 -9.06
CA LEU A 51 2.34 -11.73 -8.18
C LEU A 51 0.90 -12.10 -7.84
N VAL A 52 0.10 -11.12 -7.37
CA VAL A 52 -1.30 -11.34 -6.99
C VAL A 52 -2.18 -11.68 -8.18
N ALA A 53 -1.96 -11.04 -9.33
CA ALA A 53 -2.72 -11.31 -10.54
C ALA A 53 -2.39 -12.67 -11.16
N THR A 54 -1.15 -13.16 -11.02
CA THR A 54 -0.72 -14.43 -11.63
C THR A 54 -0.99 -15.61 -10.71
N HIS A 55 -0.65 -15.49 -9.42
CA HIS A 55 -0.66 -16.60 -8.46
C HIS A 55 -1.82 -16.52 -7.47
N GLY A 56 -2.61 -15.44 -7.50
CA GLY A 56 -3.66 -15.19 -6.52
C GLY A 56 -3.12 -14.70 -5.17
N GLY A 57 -3.81 -15.02 -4.09
CA GLY A 57 -3.47 -14.54 -2.74
C GLY A 57 -4.16 -13.22 -2.35
N PRO A 58 -3.85 -12.69 -1.15
CA PRO A 58 -4.50 -11.49 -0.60
C PRO A 58 -4.18 -10.23 -1.41
N THR A 59 -5.22 -9.46 -1.77
CA THR A 59 -5.05 -8.20 -2.51
C THR A 59 -4.34 -7.12 -1.68
N MET A 60 -4.29 -7.30 -0.37
CA MET A 60 -3.57 -6.45 0.57
C MET A 60 -2.07 -6.35 0.26
N PHE A 61 -1.42 -7.38 -0.29
CA PHE A 61 0.00 -7.32 -0.68
C PHE A 61 0.23 -6.26 -1.76
N ALA A 62 -0.54 -6.33 -2.85
CA ALA A 62 -0.51 -5.33 -3.91
C ALA A 62 -0.89 -3.94 -3.39
N ARG A 63 -1.89 -3.85 -2.49
CA ARG A 63 -2.28 -2.59 -1.85
C ARG A 63 -1.14 -1.94 -1.08
N ILE A 64 -0.42 -2.70 -0.25
CA ILE A 64 0.71 -2.20 0.54
C ILE A 64 1.80 -1.66 -0.38
N GLY A 65 2.12 -2.36 -1.46
CA GLY A 65 3.09 -1.91 -2.46
C GLY A 65 2.71 -0.56 -3.07
N VAL A 66 1.49 -0.45 -3.60
CA VAL A 66 1.00 0.81 -4.21
C VAL A 66 0.93 1.94 -3.19
N MET A 67 0.44 1.68 -1.98
CA MET A 67 0.39 2.68 -0.91
C MET A 67 1.78 3.17 -0.50
N ARG A 68 2.77 2.28 -0.45
CA ARG A 68 4.16 2.67 -0.18
C ARG A 68 4.73 3.55 -1.30
N ALA A 69 4.47 3.20 -2.55
CA ALA A 69 4.92 3.98 -3.69
C ALA A 69 4.26 5.37 -3.78
N LEU A 70 2.96 5.46 -3.47
CA LEU A 70 2.23 6.73 -3.38
C LEU A 70 2.81 7.65 -2.30
N ASN A 71 3.26 7.08 -1.18
CA ASN A 71 3.82 7.82 -0.05
C ASN A 71 5.36 7.90 -0.05
N ARG A 72 6.04 7.57 -1.17
CA ARG A 72 7.52 7.50 -1.22
C ARG A 72 8.23 8.81 -0.84
N HIS A 73 7.57 9.94 -1.06
CA HIS A 73 8.09 11.28 -0.77
C HIS A 73 7.55 11.87 0.54
N VAL A 74 6.82 11.08 1.34
CA VAL A 74 6.29 11.52 2.63
C VAL A 74 7.22 11.04 3.73
N GLU A 75 7.88 11.98 4.40
CA GLU A 75 8.68 11.65 5.58
C GLU A 75 7.80 11.11 6.69
N ARG A 76 8.18 9.93 7.20
CA ARG A 76 7.59 9.38 8.42
C ARG A 76 8.20 10.08 9.63
N VAL A 77 7.68 11.25 9.95
CA VAL A 77 8.06 11.97 11.16
C VAL A 77 7.24 11.44 12.34
N PHE A 78 7.95 11.00 13.39
CA PHE A 78 7.32 10.77 14.68
C PHE A 78 6.99 12.13 15.30
N ASP A 79 5.70 12.44 15.43
CA ASP A 79 5.24 13.64 16.11
C ASP A 79 5.00 13.31 17.60
N PRO A 80 5.91 13.70 18.52
CA PRO A 80 5.77 13.42 19.94
C PRO A 80 4.58 14.16 20.58
N SER A 81 3.99 15.16 19.90
CA SER A 81 2.81 15.89 20.37
C SER A 81 1.51 15.14 20.14
N ARG A 82 1.46 14.17 19.19
CA ARG A 82 0.33 13.26 18.97
C ARG A 82 0.23 12.26 20.12
N LYS A 83 -0.35 12.71 21.23
CA LYS A 83 -0.67 11.89 22.41
C LYS A 83 -1.86 10.97 22.12
N ASP A 84 -1.66 9.94 21.31
CA ASP A 84 -2.44 8.70 21.48
C ASP A 84 -1.56 7.68 22.19
N LYS A 85 -1.44 7.87 23.52
CA LYS A 85 -0.84 6.92 24.44
C LYS A 85 -1.80 5.74 24.66
N HIS A 86 -2.18 5.06 23.58
CA HIS A 86 -3.12 3.94 23.60
C HIS A 86 -2.51 2.67 24.21
N TRP A 87 -1.19 2.64 24.44
CA TRP A 87 -0.58 1.58 25.25
C TRP A 87 -0.77 1.87 26.74
N GLY A 88 -1.99 1.62 27.21
CA GLY A 88 -2.30 1.56 28.64
C GLY A 88 -1.28 0.66 29.36
N LYS A 89 -0.96 1.00 30.61
CA LYS A 89 0.01 0.28 31.44
C LYS A 89 -0.40 -1.20 31.60
N ARG A 90 0.01 -2.08 30.69
CA ARG A 90 -0.10 -3.52 30.91
C ARG A 90 0.91 -3.91 31.98
N LYS A 91 0.41 -4.19 33.19
CA LYS A 91 1.19 -4.92 34.19
C LYS A 91 1.24 -6.37 33.73
N LEU A 92 2.38 -6.80 33.17
CA LEU A 92 2.68 -8.22 33.04
C LEU A 92 2.94 -8.73 34.47
N LYS A 93 1.99 -9.49 35.03
CA LYS A 93 2.34 -10.45 36.08
C LYS A 93 3.18 -11.51 35.40
N ARG A 94 4.46 -11.57 35.77
CA ARG A 94 5.30 -12.72 35.49
C ARG A 94 4.88 -13.77 36.50
N ASP A 95 4.31 -14.87 36.04
CA ASP A 95 3.96 -15.98 36.91
C ASP A 95 5.23 -16.57 37.56
N GLU A 96 5.09 -16.98 38.82
CA GLU A 96 6.13 -17.57 39.69
C GLU A 96 6.75 -18.85 39.13
#